data_AF-A0A6G6J2J1-F1
#
_entry.id   AF-A0A6G6J2J1-F1
#
_cell.length_a   1.000
_cell.length_b   1.000
_cell.length_c   1.000
_cell.angle_alpha   90.00
_cell.angle_beta   90.00
_cell.angle_gamma   90.00
#
_symmetry.space_group_name_H-M   'P 1'
#
loop_
_entity.id
_entity.type
_entity.pdbx_description
1 polymer ?
#
loop_
_entity_poly.entity_id
_entity_poly.type
_entity_poly.pdbx_seq_one_letter_code
_entity_poly.pdbx_strand_id
1 'polypeptide(L)'
;MLSRVIAACSLSLAALLSAGPVSAIELPLPAPGDDIVGQVQVIKAKYEDTFADLGEKYGLGYSEMIAANPGVDAWLPGVGTEIIIPTRFVLPAGPREGVVINLAEYRLYYFPKDKNVVYTYALGIGREGWGSPVGSTSVIAKTKDPAWYPPASIRAEHAADGDPLPTVVPPGPDNPLGPYKMSLGFHGYLIHGSNKKFGIGTRTSHGCFRMYNWDVTQLFSMIPVGTKVRIINEPYKFGRSEGKIYLEAHAPIDDNGDPSVVDKHTAVINALLKREDIASQMQMDWNVVREVVAAEDGLPVAIAQPQQVQQGGSVAATVDQDAMPLQ
;
A
#
# COMPACT_ATOMS: atom_id res chain seq x y z
N MET A 1 4.90 -1.03 28.70
CA MET A 1 6.20 -1.36 28.07
C MET A 1 6.50 -2.82 28.31
N LEU A 2 6.12 -3.70 27.38
CA LEU A 2 6.48 -5.11 27.39
C LEU A 2 6.96 -5.47 25.98
N SER A 3 8.27 -5.64 25.84
CA SER A 3 8.91 -6.11 24.63
C SER A 3 8.39 -7.50 24.26
N ARG A 4 7.87 -7.65 23.04
CA ARG A 4 7.63 -8.96 22.46
C ARG A 4 8.97 -9.51 21.96
N VAL A 5 9.49 -10.52 22.65
CA VAL A 5 10.64 -11.33 22.21
C VAL A 5 10.10 -12.37 21.23
N ILE A 6 10.50 -12.28 19.96
CA ILE A 6 10.20 -13.29 18.94
C ILE A 6 11.39 -14.26 18.88
N ALA A 7 11.10 -15.54 19.07
CA ALA A 7 12.08 -16.62 19.00
C ALA A 7 12.59 -16.80 17.55
N ALA A 8 13.90 -16.67 17.37
CA ALA A 8 14.59 -16.90 16.11
C ALA A 8 14.71 -18.40 15.83
N CYS A 9 13.97 -18.91 14.85
CA CYS A 9 14.30 -20.19 14.21
C CYS A 9 15.20 -19.94 13.00
N SER A 10 16.42 -20.45 13.10
CA SER A 10 17.46 -20.38 12.08
C SER A 10 17.10 -21.28 10.89
N LEU A 11 17.05 -20.72 9.69
CA LEU A 11 17.24 -21.47 8.46
C LEU A 11 18.05 -20.63 7.47
N SER A 12 19.30 -21.05 7.30
CA SER A 12 20.22 -20.54 6.29
C SER A 12 19.99 -21.28 4.97
N LEU A 13 19.72 -20.55 3.89
CA LEU A 13 20.23 -20.91 2.57
C LEU A 13 20.39 -19.65 1.72
N ALA A 14 21.64 -19.35 1.38
CA ALA A 14 22.03 -18.18 0.59
C ALA A 14 21.58 -18.35 -0.86
N ALA A 15 20.67 -17.49 -1.32
CA ALA A 15 20.45 -17.25 -2.74
C ALA A 15 21.32 -16.07 -3.17
N LEU A 16 22.28 -16.32 -4.05
CA LEU A 16 23.01 -15.29 -4.78
C LEU A 16 22.01 -14.55 -5.70
N LEU A 17 21.49 -13.42 -5.23
CA LEU A 17 20.69 -12.52 -6.04
C LEU A 17 21.64 -11.66 -6.89
N SER A 18 21.75 -11.98 -8.17
CA SER A 18 22.24 -11.06 -9.17
C SER A 18 21.37 -9.80 -9.18
N ALA A 19 21.98 -8.63 -8.94
CA ALA A 19 21.30 -7.34 -9.02
C ALA A 19 20.88 -7.05 -10.47
N GLY A 20 19.66 -7.46 -10.82
CA GLY A 20 18.97 -7.02 -12.02
C GLY A 20 18.51 -5.56 -11.89
N PRO A 21 18.13 -4.91 -13.00
CA PRO A 21 17.62 -3.55 -12.96
C PRO A 21 16.39 -3.47 -12.05
N VAL A 22 16.39 -2.47 -11.15
CA VAL A 22 15.29 -2.13 -10.24
C VAL A 22 14.04 -1.90 -11.08
N SER A 23 13.18 -2.90 -11.07
CA SER A 23 11.88 -2.93 -11.71
C SER A 23 10.83 -2.93 -10.61
N ALA A 24 9.60 -2.51 -10.91
CA ALA A 24 8.52 -2.54 -9.95
C ALA A 24 8.32 -3.94 -9.35
N ILE A 25 7.69 -3.98 -8.18
CA ILE A 25 7.43 -5.22 -7.49
C ILE A 25 6.33 -5.97 -8.27
N GLU A 26 6.76 -6.90 -9.13
CA GLU A 26 5.90 -7.90 -9.77
C GLU A 26 5.62 -9.01 -8.77
N LEU A 27 4.36 -9.12 -8.35
CA LEU A 27 3.93 -10.12 -7.38
C LEU A 27 2.94 -11.10 -8.04
N PRO A 28 3.12 -12.42 -7.88
CA PRO A 28 2.10 -13.36 -8.33
C PRO A 28 0.79 -13.08 -7.60
N LEU A 29 -0.34 -13.14 -8.31
CA LEU A 29 -1.63 -13.10 -7.65
C LEU A 29 -1.79 -14.34 -6.77
N PRO A 30 -2.37 -14.18 -5.57
CA PRO A 30 -2.56 -15.30 -4.66
C PRO A 30 -3.66 -16.23 -5.18
N ALA A 31 -3.82 -17.38 -4.54
CA ALA A 31 -4.89 -18.33 -4.87
C ALA A 31 -6.27 -17.64 -4.81
N PRO A 32 -7.26 -18.09 -5.62
CA PRO A 32 -8.61 -17.56 -5.53
C PRO A 32 -9.15 -17.61 -4.10
N GLY A 33 -9.61 -16.47 -3.59
CA GLY A 33 -10.09 -16.32 -2.21
C GLY A 33 -9.07 -15.75 -1.23
N ASP A 34 -7.78 -15.74 -1.59
CA ASP A 34 -6.73 -15.04 -0.84
C ASP A 34 -6.49 -13.65 -1.45
N ASP A 35 -6.10 -12.69 -0.61
CA ASP A 35 -5.94 -11.26 -0.94
C ASP A 35 -4.55 -10.72 -0.59
N ILE A 36 -3.63 -11.55 -0.10
CA ILE A 36 -2.31 -11.10 0.35
C ILE A 36 -1.24 -11.45 -0.66
N VAL A 37 -0.38 -10.49 -0.95
CA VAL A 37 0.78 -10.64 -1.85
C VAL A 37 2.07 -10.16 -1.19
N GLY A 38 3.19 -10.67 -1.68
CA GLY A 38 4.51 -10.27 -1.21
C GLY A 38 4.84 -10.78 0.19
N GLN A 39 5.89 -10.22 0.78
CA GLN A 39 6.44 -10.64 2.07
C GLN A 39 7.13 -9.46 2.76
N VAL A 40 7.10 -9.44 4.09
CA VAL A 40 7.88 -8.47 4.87
C VAL A 40 9.32 -8.94 4.86
N GLN A 41 10.26 -8.02 4.65
CA GLN A 41 11.68 -8.31 4.75
C GLN A 41 12.29 -7.50 5.88
N VAL A 42 13.34 -8.01 6.48
CA VAL A 42 14.15 -7.28 7.46
C VAL A 42 15.58 -7.25 6.95
N ILE A 43 16.14 -6.06 6.82
CA ILE A 43 17.53 -5.85 6.43
C ILE A 43 18.30 -5.18 7.56
N LYS A 44 19.63 -5.22 7.48
CA LYS A 44 20.49 -4.40 8.34
C LYS A 44 20.94 -3.16 7.58
N ALA A 45 20.68 -1.99 8.15
CA ALA A 45 21.09 -0.72 7.57
C ALA A 45 22.62 -0.60 7.48
N LYS A 46 23.08 0.05 6.42
CA LYS A 46 24.44 0.53 6.22
C LYS A 46 24.56 2.00 6.62
N TYR A 47 25.79 2.51 6.63
CA TYR A 47 26.06 3.87 7.09
C TYR A 47 25.42 4.91 6.15
N GLU A 48 25.45 4.64 4.86
CA GLU A 48 24.94 5.49 3.79
C GLU A 48 23.44 5.32 3.50
N ASP A 49 22.76 4.37 4.16
CA ASP A 49 21.34 4.14 3.89
C ASP A 49 20.49 5.29 4.45
N THR A 50 19.56 5.79 3.64
CA THR A 50 18.45 6.64 4.10
C THR A 50 17.12 5.97 3.75
N PHE A 51 16.02 6.33 4.41
CA PHE A 51 14.70 5.79 4.06
C PHE A 51 14.26 6.18 2.66
N ALA A 52 14.71 7.34 2.16
CA ALA A 52 14.45 7.74 0.79
C ALA A 52 15.16 6.81 -0.21
N ASP A 53 16.44 6.51 0.01
CA ASP A 53 17.22 5.63 -0.86
C ASP A 53 16.76 4.18 -0.77
N LEU A 54 16.42 3.70 0.43
CA LEU A 54 15.83 2.39 0.64
C LEU A 54 14.45 2.30 -0.02
N GLY A 55 13.62 3.34 0.12
CA GLY A 55 12.32 3.43 -0.55
C GLY A 55 12.46 3.31 -2.07
N GLU A 56 13.33 4.12 -2.68
CA GLU A 56 13.64 4.04 -4.12
C GLU A 56 14.15 2.65 -4.52
N LYS A 57 15.10 2.09 -3.77
CA LYS A 57 15.67 0.77 -4.05
C LYS A 57 14.65 -0.37 -4.02
N TYR A 58 13.69 -0.33 -3.10
CA TYR A 58 12.69 -1.38 -2.92
C TYR A 58 11.33 -1.06 -3.55
N GLY A 59 11.19 0.07 -4.26
CA GLY A 59 9.93 0.49 -4.88
C GLY A 59 8.85 0.94 -3.89
N LEU A 60 9.27 1.48 -2.73
CA LEU A 60 8.43 1.89 -1.61
C LEU A 60 8.38 3.41 -1.45
N GLY A 61 7.32 3.90 -0.82
CA GLY A 61 7.16 5.32 -0.54
C GLY A 61 7.95 5.77 0.69
N TYR A 62 8.37 7.04 0.73
CA TYR A 62 9.08 7.56 1.90
C TYR A 62 8.24 7.48 3.20
N SER A 63 6.96 7.88 3.15
CA SER A 63 6.09 7.81 4.35
C SER A 63 5.79 6.37 4.77
N GLU A 64 5.74 5.45 3.81
CA GLU A 64 5.57 4.01 4.08
C GLU A 64 6.78 3.43 4.81
N MET A 65 8.00 3.82 4.42
CA MET A 65 9.22 3.45 5.14
C MET A 65 9.25 3.99 6.57
N ILE A 66 8.80 5.24 6.78
CA ILE A 66 8.69 5.83 8.12
C ILE A 66 7.67 5.06 8.97
N ALA A 67 6.46 4.84 8.42
CA ALA A 67 5.37 4.20 9.14
C ALA A 67 5.74 2.79 9.62
N ALA A 68 6.40 2.00 8.76
CA ALA A 68 6.83 0.65 9.09
C ALA A 68 8.01 0.58 10.08
N ASN A 69 8.72 1.68 10.34
CA ASN A 69 9.94 1.71 11.16
C ASN A 69 9.89 2.80 12.25
N PRO A 70 8.92 2.72 13.19
CA PRO A 70 8.76 3.74 14.21
C PRO A 70 10.00 3.82 15.12
N GLY A 71 10.49 5.05 15.32
CA GLY A 71 11.64 5.34 16.19
C GLY A 71 13.02 5.17 15.54
N VAL A 72 13.08 4.77 14.27
CA VAL A 72 14.33 4.78 13.50
C VAL A 72 14.50 6.15 12.82
N ASP A 73 15.72 6.71 12.85
CA ASP A 73 16.03 7.94 12.14
C ASP A 73 16.02 7.70 10.62
N ALA A 74 15.17 8.42 9.90
CA ALA A 74 14.98 8.24 8.46
C ALA A 74 16.16 8.72 7.60
N TRP A 75 17.02 9.59 8.13
CA TRP A 75 18.19 10.13 7.44
C TRP A 75 19.49 9.42 7.83
N LEU A 76 19.56 8.90 9.05
CA LEU A 76 20.69 8.11 9.52
C LEU A 76 20.21 6.93 10.38
N PRO A 77 19.67 5.85 9.78
CA PRO A 77 19.13 4.71 10.51
C PRO A 77 20.15 4.03 11.44
N GLY A 78 21.44 4.19 11.14
CA GLY A 78 22.54 3.64 11.91
C GLY A 78 22.96 2.25 11.44
N VAL A 79 24.27 1.99 11.43
CA VAL A 79 24.82 0.72 10.95
C VAL A 79 24.32 -0.43 11.80
N GLY A 80 23.79 -1.46 11.16
CA GLY A 80 23.33 -2.68 11.81
C GLY A 80 21.91 -2.62 12.38
N THR A 81 21.27 -1.45 12.36
CA THR A 81 19.85 -1.30 12.73
C THR A 81 18.99 -2.17 11.82
N GLU A 82 18.05 -2.90 12.41
CA GLU A 82 17.09 -3.69 11.64
C GLU A 82 16.02 -2.79 11.05
N ILE A 83 15.87 -2.84 9.73
CA ILE A 83 14.91 -2.06 8.97
C ILE A 83 13.90 -3.02 8.34
N ILE A 84 12.63 -2.76 8.65
CA ILE A 84 11.48 -3.40 8.02
C ILE A 84 11.30 -2.82 6.63
N ILE A 85 11.26 -3.70 5.63
CA ILE A 85 10.91 -3.39 4.25
C ILE A 85 9.48 -3.92 4.04
N PRO A 86 8.45 -3.05 4.06
CA PRO A 86 7.03 -3.42 4.03
C PRO A 86 6.54 -3.88 2.65
N THR A 87 7.15 -4.92 2.07
CA THR A 87 6.79 -5.45 0.74
C THR A 87 5.69 -6.52 0.78
N ARG A 88 4.79 -6.45 1.77
CA ARG A 88 3.62 -7.33 1.92
C ARG A 88 2.36 -6.49 1.94
N PHE A 89 1.39 -6.84 1.10
CA PHE A 89 0.18 -6.04 0.90
C PHE A 89 -1.07 -6.89 0.95
N VAL A 90 -2.12 -6.35 1.58
CA VAL A 90 -3.51 -6.68 1.31
C VAL A 90 -3.92 -5.97 0.03
N LEU A 91 -4.40 -6.72 -0.95
CA LEU A 91 -4.89 -6.17 -2.21
C LEU A 91 -6.15 -5.32 -1.97
N PRO A 92 -6.33 -4.20 -2.69
CA PRO A 92 -7.53 -3.39 -2.61
C PRO A 92 -8.79 -4.20 -2.91
N ALA A 93 -9.89 -3.86 -2.22
CA ALA A 93 -11.18 -4.50 -2.47
C ALA A 93 -11.69 -4.20 -3.90
N GLY A 94 -12.56 -5.08 -4.40
CA GLY A 94 -13.20 -4.94 -5.72
C GLY A 94 -12.45 -5.64 -6.86
N PRO A 95 -12.73 -5.27 -8.12
CA PRO A 95 -12.14 -5.95 -9.29
C PRO A 95 -10.63 -5.81 -9.35
N ARG A 96 -9.94 -6.93 -9.59
CA ARG A 96 -8.50 -7.02 -9.89
C ARG A 96 -8.28 -6.86 -11.41
N GLU A 97 -8.68 -5.70 -11.95
CA GLU A 97 -8.57 -5.37 -13.39
C GLU A 97 -7.97 -3.97 -13.56
N GLY A 98 -7.03 -3.81 -14.49
CA GLY A 98 -6.53 -2.51 -14.89
C GLY A 98 -5.74 -1.86 -13.77
N VAL A 99 -5.90 -0.56 -13.57
CA VAL A 99 -5.18 0.19 -12.54
C VAL A 99 -6.10 0.47 -11.35
N VAL A 100 -5.61 0.24 -10.14
CA VAL A 100 -6.22 0.69 -8.89
C VAL A 100 -5.24 1.60 -8.17
N ILE A 101 -5.63 2.83 -7.88
CA ILE A 101 -4.84 3.78 -7.08
C ILE A 101 -5.51 3.90 -5.72
N ASN A 102 -4.79 3.59 -4.64
CA ASN A 102 -5.26 3.85 -3.29
C ASN A 102 -4.49 5.04 -2.70
N LEU A 103 -5.21 6.13 -2.45
CA LEU A 103 -4.64 7.40 -2.01
C LEU A 103 -4.09 7.29 -0.57
N ALA A 104 -4.78 6.58 0.32
CA ALA A 104 -4.41 6.48 1.74
C ALA A 104 -3.05 5.82 1.98
N GLU A 105 -2.64 4.93 1.08
CA GLU A 105 -1.36 4.20 1.17
C GLU A 105 -0.35 4.64 0.09
N TYR A 106 -0.65 5.70 -0.67
CA TYR A 106 0.24 6.22 -1.71
C TYR A 106 0.66 5.15 -2.74
N ARG A 107 -0.28 4.31 -3.19
CA ARG A 107 0.05 3.13 -3.99
C ARG A 107 -0.79 2.98 -5.24
N LEU A 108 -0.14 2.54 -6.31
CA LEU A 108 -0.76 2.05 -7.53
C LEU A 108 -0.63 0.53 -7.60
N TYR A 109 -1.71 -0.14 -7.97
CA TYR A 109 -1.74 -1.55 -8.35
C TYR A 109 -2.14 -1.65 -9.82
N TYR A 110 -1.42 -2.45 -10.59
CA TYR A 110 -1.76 -2.76 -11.97
C TYR A 110 -1.96 -4.27 -12.15
N PHE A 111 -3.16 -4.63 -12.57
CA PHE A 111 -3.60 -5.98 -12.88
C PHE A 111 -3.71 -6.13 -14.41
N PRO A 112 -2.66 -6.62 -15.09
CA PRO A 112 -2.71 -6.92 -16.52
C PRO A 112 -3.75 -8.01 -16.83
N LYS A 113 -4.42 -7.91 -17.98
CA LYS A 113 -5.47 -8.87 -18.38
C LYS A 113 -4.93 -10.28 -18.66
N ASP A 114 -3.71 -10.36 -19.18
CA ASP A 114 -3.14 -11.60 -19.74
C ASP A 114 -2.12 -12.27 -18.83
N LYS A 115 -1.98 -11.80 -17.57
CA LYS A 115 -1.03 -12.37 -16.61
C LYS A 115 -1.67 -12.50 -15.24
N ASN A 116 -1.36 -13.57 -14.52
CA ASN A 116 -1.79 -13.78 -13.14
C ASN A 116 -0.83 -13.12 -12.13
N VAL A 117 -0.58 -11.83 -12.31
CA VAL A 117 0.32 -11.02 -11.47
C VAL A 117 -0.32 -9.68 -11.15
N VAL A 118 0.19 -9.03 -10.11
CA VAL A 118 -0.06 -7.63 -9.81
C VAL A 118 1.28 -6.91 -9.76
N TYR A 119 1.36 -5.77 -10.43
CA TYR A 119 2.48 -4.84 -10.27
C TYR A 119 2.08 -3.78 -9.27
N THR A 120 2.95 -3.45 -8.31
CA THR A 120 2.69 -2.37 -7.38
C THR A 120 3.79 -1.30 -7.41
N TYR A 121 3.38 -0.05 -7.24
CA TYR A 121 4.23 1.13 -7.37
C TYR A 121 3.91 2.15 -6.26
N ALA A 122 4.95 2.71 -5.67
CA ALA A 122 4.81 3.88 -4.81
C ALA A 122 4.42 5.13 -5.62
N LEU A 123 3.58 5.98 -5.04
CA LEU A 123 3.10 7.22 -5.63
C LEU A 123 3.41 8.42 -4.75
N GLY A 124 3.73 9.56 -5.35
CA GLY A 124 3.47 10.87 -4.74
C GLY A 124 2.09 11.37 -5.17
N ILE A 125 1.36 12.02 -4.27
CA ILE A 125 0.02 12.57 -4.55
C ILE A 125 -0.04 14.07 -4.29
N GLY A 126 -1.22 14.65 -4.56
CA GLY A 126 -1.52 16.05 -4.31
C GLY A 126 -1.30 16.47 -2.86
N ARG A 127 -0.74 17.67 -2.67
CA ARG A 127 -0.69 18.35 -1.38
C ARG A 127 -2.10 18.78 -0.93
N GLU A 128 -2.18 19.19 0.33
CA GLU A 128 -3.37 19.77 0.96
C GLU A 128 -4.00 20.88 0.11
N GLY A 129 -5.33 20.82 -0.04
CA GLY A 129 -6.12 21.70 -0.92
C GLY A 129 -6.08 21.36 -2.42
N TRP A 130 -5.34 20.32 -2.82
CA TRP A 130 -5.24 19.80 -4.20
C TRP A 130 -5.52 18.30 -4.24
N GLY A 131 -6.59 17.87 -3.56
CA GLY A 131 -6.96 16.46 -3.40
C GLY A 131 -7.09 15.71 -4.73
N SER A 132 -6.53 14.50 -4.79
CA SER A 132 -6.71 13.61 -5.94
C SER A 132 -8.13 13.03 -5.94
N PRO A 133 -8.79 12.91 -7.11
CA PRO A 133 -10.20 12.55 -7.19
C PRO A 133 -10.41 11.07 -6.88
N VAL A 134 -11.46 10.75 -6.12
CA VAL A 134 -11.95 9.38 -5.93
C VAL A 134 -12.98 9.06 -7.00
N GLY A 135 -12.90 7.88 -7.62
CA GLY A 135 -13.84 7.45 -8.64
C GLY A 135 -13.23 6.57 -9.73
N SER A 136 -13.99 6.35 -10.80
CA SER A 136 -13.56 5.54 -11.95
C SER A 136 -13.26 6.42 -13.16
N THR A 137 -12.15 6.13 -13.83
CA THR A 137 -11.68 6.82 -15.04
C THR A 137 -10.92 5.83 -15.94
N SER A 138 -10.19 6.33 -16.93
CA SER A 138 -9.31 5.53 -17.77
C SER A 138 -8.09 6.33 -18.23
N VAL A 139 -7.06 5.63 -18.69
CA VAL A 139 -5.95 6.24 -19.40
C VAL A 139 -6.43 6.66 -20.79
N ILE A 140 -6.46 7.96 -21.09
CA ILE A 140 -6.97 8.49 -22.36
C ILE A 140 -5.86 8.84 -23.35
N ALA A 141 -4.63 9.08 -22.87
CA ALA A 141 -3.49 9.39 -23.72
C ALA A 141 -2.18 9.04 -23.02
N LYS A 142 -1.15 8.82 -23.83
CA LYS A 142 0.21 8.49 -23.40
C LYS A 142 1.19 9.35 -24.18
N THR A 143 2.11 10.01 -23.50
CA THR A 143 3.12 10.85 -24.14
C THR A 143 4.50 10.56 -23.55
N LYS A 144 5.43 10.20 -24.42
CA LYS A 144 6.86 10.13 -24.12
C LYS A 144 7.47 11.53 -24.21
N ASP A 145 8.43 11.83 -23.36
CA ASP A 145 9.16 13.10 -23.30
C ASP A 145 8.20 14.30 -23.36
N PRO A 146 7.27 14.43 -22.39
CA PRO A 146 6.23 15.44 -22.46
C PRO A 146 6.78 16.84 -22.19
N ALA A 147 6.35 17.84 -22.96
CA ALA A 147 6.40 19.23 -22.49
C ALA A 147 5.38 19.43 -21.35
N TRP A 148 5.74 20.27 -20.37
CA TRP A 148 4.85 20.70 -19.30
C TRP A 148 4.39 22.14 -19.54
N TYR A 149 3.08 22.34 -19.50
CA TYR A 149 2.44 23.65 -19.58
C TYR A 149 1.84 23.93 -18.21
N PRO A 150 2.52 24.70 -17.34
CA PRO A 150 2.04 24.93 -15.99
C PRO A 150 0.66 25.61 -16.03
N PRO A 151 -0.34 25.13 -15.28
CA PRO A 151 -1.62 25.81 -15.13
C PRO A 151 -1.46 27.27 -14.69
N ALA A 152 -2.41 28.14 -15.07
CA ALA A 152 -2.36 29.55 -14.72
C ALA A 152 -2.30 29.79 -13.20
N SER A 153 -3.03 28.99 -12.42
CA SER A 153 -3.00 29.01 -10.96
C SER A 153 -1.60 28.73 -10.40
N ILE A 154 -0.94 27.67 -10.88
CA ILE A 154 0.43 27.31 -10.45
C ILE A 154 1.42 28.42 -10.83
N ARG A 155 1.31 29.01 -12.03
CA ARG A 155 2.18 30.14 -12.41
C ARG A 155 1.98 31.37 -11.51
N ALA A 156 0.73 31.65 -11.11
CA ALA A 156 0.42 32.78 -10.24
C ALA A 156 0.99 32.59 -8.83
N GLU A 157 0.87 31.38 -8.27
CA GLU A 157 1.47 31.01 -6.99
C GLU A 157 2.99 31.17 -7.01
N HIS A 158 3.65 30.53 -7.97
CA HIS A 158 5.10 30.61 -8.15
C HIS A 158 5.60 32.06 -8.34
N ALA A 159 4.85 32.88 -9.07
CA ALA A 159 5.18 34.30 -9.21
C ALA A 159 5.02 35.09 -7.90
N ALA A 160 4.04 34.75 -7.07
CA ALA A 160 3.85 35.36 -5.75
C ALA A 160 4.99 34.98 -4.78
N ASP A 161 5.53 33.76 -4.91
CA ASP A 161 6.65 33.26 -4.13
C ASP A 161 8.02 33.74 -4.64
N GLY A 162 8.05 34.53 -5.71
CA GLY A 162 9.29 35.10 -6.28
C GLY A 162 10.06 34.15 -7.23
N ASP A 163 9.46 33.04 -7.65
CA ASP A 163 10.03 32.05 -8.57
C ASP A 163 9.12 31.84 -9.80
N PRO A 164 8.98 32.85 -10.70
CA PRO A 164 8.02 32.78 -11.79
C PRO A 164 8.33 31.66 -12.80
N LEU A 165 7.34 30.81 -13.06
CA LEU A 165 7.45 29.72 -14.03
C LEU A 165 7.27 30.18 -15.48
N PRO A 166 7.97 29.54 -16.45
CA PRO A 166 7.73 29.78 -17.88
C PRO A 166 6.35 29.27 -18.31
N THR A 167 5.88 29.72 -19.47
CA THR A 167 4.62 29.23 -20.07
C THR A 167 4.71 27.78 -20.55
N VAL A 168 5.92 27.32 -20.85
CA VAL A 168 6.23 25.94 -21.22
C VAL A 168 7.59 25.55 -20.64
N VAL A 169 7.66 24.36 -20.07
CA VAL A 169 8.91 23.67 -19.75
C VAL A 169 9.10 22.57 -20.80
N PRO A 170 10.16 22.63 -21.63
CA PRO A 170 10.39 21.63 -22.67
C PRO A 170 10.71 20.26 -22.07
N PRO A 171 10.66 19.18 -22.87
CA PRO A 171 11.13 17.88 -22.43
C PRO A 171 12.61 17.92 -22.02
N GLY A 172 12.97 17.19 -20.97
CA GLY A 172 14.35 17.12 -20.47
C GLY A 172 14.43 16.78 -18.99
N PRO A 173 15.66 16.69 -18.43
CA PRO A 173 15.88 16.32 -17.03
C PRO A 173 15.21 17.25 -16.02
N ASP A 174 15.05 18.53 -16.36
CA ASP A 174 14.44 19.53 -15.49
C ASP A 174 12.91 19.57 -15.59
N ASN A 175 12.30 18.76 -16.46
CA ASN A 175 10.85 18.75 -16.64
C ASN A 175 10.17 18.00 -15.47
N PRO A 176 9.24 18.64 -14.74
CA PRO A 176 8.63 18.02 -13.56
C PRO A 176 7.72 16.83 -13.85
N LEU A 177 7.32 16.64 -15.12
CA LEU A 177 6.58 15.46 -15.54
C LEU A 177 7.46 14.21 -15.74
N GLY A 178 8.79 14.38 -15.71
CA GLY A 178 9.73 13.29 -15.98
C GLY A 178 9.63 12.75 -17.42
N PRO A 179 10.09 11.51 -17.67
CA PRO A 179 10.24 10.97 -19.02
C PRO A 179 8.92 10.55 -19.68
N TYR A 180 7.87 10.29 -18.91
CA TYR A 180 6.58 9.81 -19.42
C TYR A 180 5.41 10.42 -18.65
N LYS A 181 4.32 10.70 -19.38
CA LYS A 181 3.01 11.02 -18.80
C LYS A 181 1.91 10.15 -19.40
N MET A 182 0.91 9.86 -18.59
CA MET A 182 -0.32 9.16 -18.94
C MET A 182 -1.49 10.01 -18.46
N SER A 183 -2.26 10.54 -19.40
CA SER A 183 -3.41 11.39 -19.10
C SER A 183 -4.60 10.53 -18.68
N LEU A 184 -5.29 10.97 -17.64
CA LEU A 184 -6.53 10.34 -17.18
C LEU A 184 -7.75 11.04 -17.78
N GLY A 185 -8.88 10.32 -17.84
CA GLY A 185 -10.16 10.89 -18.25
C GLY A 185 -10.68 11.98 -17.30
N PHE A 186 -10.14 12.05 -16.09
CA PHE A 186 -10.34 13.20 -15.21
C PHE A 186 -9.50 14.37 -15.70
N HIS A 187 -10.16 15.47 -16.05
CA HIS A 187 -9.54 16.64 -16.65
C HIS A 187 -8.39 17.17 -15.78
N GLY A 188 -7.20 17.27 -16.37
CA GLY A 188 -6.00 17.79 -15.70
C GLY A 188 -5.20 16.79 -14.86
N TYR A 189 -5.68 15.55 -14.67
CA TYR A 189 -4.99 14.55 -13.86
C TYR A 189 -4.10 13.63 -14.70
N LEU A 190 -2.90 13.38 -14.18
CA LEU A 190 -1.84 12.64 -14.86
C LEU A 190 -1.24 11.59 -13.93
N ILE A 191 -0.82 10.46 -14.50
CA ILE A 191 0.20 9.58 -13.92
C ILE A 191 1.50 9.90 -14.66
N HIS A 192 2.55 10.28 -13.95
CA HIS A 192 3.80 10.76 -14.57
C HIS A 192 5.03 10.50 -13.71
N GLY A 193 6.22 10.67 -14.30
CA GLY A 193 7.50 10.58 -13.59
C GLY A 193 7.81 11.83 -12.77
N SER A 194 9.08 12.07 -12.46
CA SER A 194 9.48 13.29 -11.78
C SER A 194 10.94 13.68 -12.05
N ASN A 195 11.23 14.98 -11.99
CA ASN A 195 12.60 15.51 -11.94
C ASN A 195 13.15 15.61 -10.51
N LYS A 196 12.34 15.36 -9.48
CA LYS A 196 12.80 15.38 -8.09
C LYS A 196 13.28 13.98 -7.70
N LYS A 197 14.44 13.93 -7.04
CA LYS A 197 15.00 12.69 -6.48
C LYS A 197 14.22 12.18 -5.26
N PHE A 198 13.40 13.03 -4.66
CA PHE A 198 12.65 12.72 -3.45
C PHE A 198 11.19 13.19 -3.58
N GLY A 199 10.32 12.63 -2.75
CA GLY A 199 8.90 13.01 -2.66
C GLY A 199 7.92 11.99 -3.26
N ILE A 200 8.40 10.80 -3.66
CA ILE A 200 7.51 9.64 -3.87
C ILE A 200 7.14 9.07 -2.50
N GLY A 201 5.87 8.70 -2.34
CA GLY A 201 5.30 8.35 -1.04
C GLY A 201 5.05 9.55 -0.14
N THR A 202 4.89 10.76 -0.69
CA THR A 202 4.53 11.97 0.07
C THR A 202 3.51 12.85 -0.68
N ARG A 203 2.93 13.83 0.02
CA ARG A 203 1.96 14.80 -0.50
C ARG A 203 2.68 16.07 -0.99
N THR A 204 3.23 16.04 -2.20
CA THR A 204 4.05 17.15 -2.73
C THR A 204 3.65 17.64 -4.11
N SER A 205 2.63 17.05 -4.73
CA SER A 205 2.19 17.46 -6.08
C SER A 205 1.03 18.48 -6.02
N HIS A 206 0.69 19.07 -7.16
CA HIS A 206 -0.53 19.88 -7.33
C HIS A 206 -1.73 19.03 -7.81
N GLY A 207 -1.82 17.77 -7.35
CA GLY A 207 -2.96 16.87 -7.57
C GLY A 207 -2.69 15.65 -8.47
N CYS A 208 -1.59 15.63 -9.22
CA CYS A 208 -1.22 14.50 -10.09
C CYS A 208 -0.50 13.36 -9.34
N PHE A 209 -0.49 12.16 -9.95
CA PHE A 209 0.17 10.96 -9.44
C PHE A 209 1.61 10.88 -9.95
N ARG A 210 2.57 11.08 -9.06
CA ARG A 210 4.01 11.04 -9.36
C ARG A 210 4.55 9.65 -9.07
N MET A 211 5.38 9.13 -9.96
CA MET A 211 6.06 7.84 -9.81
C MET A 211 7.57 8.05 -9.91
N TYR A 212 8.32 7.05 -9.44
CA TYR A 212 9.72 6.94 -9.81
C TYR A 212 9.87 6.80 -11.34
N ASN A 213 10.99 7.27 -11.89
CA ASN A 213 11.17 7.32 -13.34
C ASN A 213 11.31 5.93 -13.98
N TRP A 214 11.91 4.95 -13.30
CA TRP A 214 11.94 3.57 -13.80
C TRP A 214 10.54 2.95 -13.76
N ASP A 215 9.79 3.19 -12.70
CA ASP A 215 8.42 2.69 -12.51
C ASP A 215 7.46 3.22 -13.56
N VAL A 216 7.44 4.53 -13.81
CA VAL A 216 6.58 5.11 -14.85
C VAL A 216 6.99 4.64 -16.24
N THR A 217 8.28 4.40 -16.48
CA THR A 217 8.78 3.87 -17.76
C THR A 217 8.25 2.45 -17.98
N GLN A 218 8.33 1.60 -16.95
CA GLN A 218 7.82 0.24 -17.00
C GLN A 218 6.30 0.24 -17.20
N LEU A 219 5.56 0.96 -16.36
CA LEU A 219 4.10 1.04 -16.44
C LEU A 219 3.65 1.58 -17.81
N PHE A 220 4.31 2.63 -18.31
CA PHE A 220 4.04 3.20 -19.64
C PHE A 220 4.24 2.17 -20.74
N SER A 221 5.21 1.26 -20.64
CA SER A 221 5.40 0.21 -21.67
C SER A 221 4.27 -0.84 -21.65
N MET A 222 3.66 -1.08 -20.50
CA MET A 222 2.69 -2.18 -20.30
C MET A 222 1.24 -1.76 -20.50
N ILE A 223 0.84 -0.55 -20.09
CA ILE A 223 -0.58 -0.19 -20.07
C ILE A 223 -1.06 0.39 -21.42
N PRO A 224 -2.12 -0.16 -22.04
CA PRO A 224 -2.71 0.44 -23.23
C PRO A 224 -3.54 1.70 -22.92
N VAL A 225 -3.75 2.55 -23.93
CA VAL A 225 -4.80 3.58 -23.86
C VAL A 225 -6.17 2.87 -23.75
N GLY A 226 -7.05 3.39 -22.91
CA GLY A 226 -8.34 2.78 -22.55
C GLY A 226 -8.28 1.86 -21.32
N THR A 227 -7.10 1.63 -20.73
CA THR A 227 -7.01 0.89 -19.44
C THR A 227 -7.84 1.61 -18.38
N LYS A 228 -8.74 0.86 -17.74
CA LYS A 228 -9.56 1.35 -16.63
C LYS A 228 -8.67 1.72 -15.44
N VAL A 229 -9.03 2.80 -14.78
CA VAL A 229 -8.36 3.30 -13.58
C VAL A 229 -9.43 3.52 -12.52
N ARG A 230 -9.28 2.89 -11.36
CA ARG A 230 -10.13 3.09 -10.19
C ARG A 230 -9.32 3.75 -9.09
N ILE A 231 -9.77 4.89 -8.62
CA ILE A 231 -9.10 5.67 -7.57
C ILE A 231 -9.96 5.58 -6.32
N ILE A 232 -9.37 5.09 -5.23
CA ILE A 232 -10.02 4.87 -3.94
C ILE A 232 -9.23 5.57 -2.84
N ASN A 233 -9.87 5.77 -1.70
CA ASN A 233 -9.25 6.27 -0.48
C ASN A 233 -9.61 5.31 0.66
N GLU A 234 -8.90 4.19 0.75
CA GLU A 234 -9.16 3.11 1.70
C GLU A 234 -7.97 2.98 2.66
N PRO A 235 -7.97 3.68 3.82
CA PRO A 235 -6.91 3.58 4.82
C PRO A 235 -6.90 2.24 5.56
N TYR A 236 -8.02 1.53 5.58
CA TYR A 236 -8.15 0.22 6.22
C TYR A 236 -8.52 -0.81 5.16
N LYS A 237 -7.61 -1.75 4.89
CA LYS A 237 -7.83 -2.86 3.96
C LYS A 237 -7.93 -4.17 4.73
N PHE A 238 -8.88 -5.01 4.32
CA PHE A 238 -9.10 -6.33 4.89
C PHE A 238 -8.95 -7.40 3.83
N GLY A 239 -8.11 -8.39 4.10
CA GLY A 239 -7.81 -9.48 3.18
C GLY A 239 -7.83 -10.85 3.85
N ARG A 240 -8.11 -11.88 3.07
CA ARG A 240 -7.97 -13.28 3.49
C ARG A 240 -6.61 -13.84 3.10
N SER A 241 -6.06 -14.70 3.94
CA SER A 241 -4.97 -15.59 3.55
C SER A 241 -4.90 -16.78 4.51
N GLU A 242 -4.82 -17.99 3.97
CA GLU A 242 -4.70 -19.23 4.75
C GLU A 242 -5.82 -19.37 5.82
N GLY A 243 -7.04 -18.98 5.47
CA GLY A 243 -8.20 -19.04 6.37
C GLY A 243 -8.22 -17.96 7.46
N LYS A 244 -7.22 -17.09 7.56
CA LYS A 244 -7.18 -15.96 8.51
C LYS A 244 -7.64 -14.68 7.84
N ILE A 245 -8.08 -13.72 8.66
CA ILE A 245 -8.37 -12.35 8.22
C ILE A 245 -7.23 -11.45 8.65
N TYR A 246 -6.75 -10.65 7.72
CA TYR A 246 -5.71 -9.65 7.93
C TYR A 246 -6.30 -8.25 7.80
N LEU A 247 -5.78 -7.34 8.62
CA LEU A 247 -5.99 -5.90 8.52
C LEU A 247 -4.65 -5.25 8.19
N GLU A 248 -4.69 -4.34 7.22
CA GLU A 248 -3.63 -3.40 6.92
C GLU A 248 -4.20 -1.99 7.14
N ALA A 249 -3.55 -1.20 7.99
CA ALA A 249 -4.00 0.13 8.39
C ALA A 249 -2.96 1.19 8.04
N HIS A 250 -3.42 2.26 7.40
CA HIS A 250 -2.66 3.44 7.02
C HIS A 250 -3.29 4.67 7.64
N ALA A 251 -2.49 5.72 7.83
CA ALA A 251 -2.98 7.02 8.31
C ALA A 251 -4.10 7.55 7.39
N PRO A 252 -5.33 7.74 7.90
CA PRO A 252 -6.44 8.23 7.10
C PRO A 252 -6.20 9.64 6.56
N ILE A 253 -6.54 9.83 5.29
CA ILE A 253 -6.58 11.15 4.65
C ILE A 253 -8.04 11.52 4.34
N ASP A 254 -8.42 12.77 4.56
CA ASP A 254 -9.74 13.29 4.20
C ASP A 254 -9.82 13.69 2.72
N ASP A 255 -10.94 14.28 2.29
CA ASP A 255 -11.17 14.64 0.88
C ASP A 255 -10.27 15.79 0.39
N ASN A 256 -9.73 16.60 1.31
CA ASN A 256 -8.70 17.60 1.04
C ASN A 256 -7.28 16.99 1.16
N GLY A 257 -7.22 15.75 1.64
CA GLY A 257 -6.08 14.88 1.90
C GLY A 257 -5.52 14.99 3.33
N ASP A 258 -6.17 15.72 4.23
CA ASP A 258 -5.68 16.03 5.57
C ASP A 258 -5.86 14.86 6.53
N PRO A 259 -5.08 14.75 7.62
CA PRO A 259 -5.26 13.68 8.59
C PRO A 259 -6.71 13.65 9.08
N SER A 260 -7.40 12.53 8.84
CA SER A 260 -8.81 12.44 9.18
C SER A 260 -9.01 12.52 10.69
N VAL A 261 -9.96 13.35 11.13
CA VAL A 261 -10.40 13.47 12.53
C VAL A 261 -11.45 12.42 12.93
N VAL A 262 -11.75 11.48 12.05
CA VAL A 262 -12.73 10.41 12.31
C VAL A 262 -12.24 9.50 13.43
N ASP A 263 -13.17 9.07 14.30
CA ASP A 263 -12.91 8.00 15.25
C ASP A 263 -12.53 6.71 14.50
N LYS A 264 -11.23 6.46 14.47
CA LYS A 264 -10.57 5.38 13.74
C LYS A 264 -11.13 4.01 14.10
N HIS A 265 -11.43 3.79 15.38
CA HIS A 265 -12.00 2.52 15.84
C HIS A 265 -13.42 2.33 15.31
N THR A 266 -14.25 3.36 15.35
CA THR A 266 -15.61 3.31 14.81
C THR A 266 -15.59 3.08 13.29
N ALA A 267 -14.67 3.69 12.55
CA ALA A 267 -14.52 3.47 11.11
C ALA A 267 -14.19 1.99 10.78
N VAL A 268 -13.25 1.41 11.51
CA VAL A 268 -12.81 0.02 11.33
C VAL A 268 -13.91 -0.97 11.72
N ILE A 269 -14.59 -0.74 12.84
CA ILE A 269 -15.73 -1.55 13.26
C ILE A 269 -16.84 -1.50 12.21
N ASN A 270 -17.19 -0.32 11.72
CA ASN A 270 -18.21 -0.17 10.68
C ASN A 270 -17.78 -0.84 9.36
N ALA A 271 -16.51 -0.79 9.00
CA ALA A 271 -15.98 -1.48 7.82
C ALA A 271 -16.06 -3.01 7.98
N LEU A 272 -15.75 -3.53 9.17
CA LEU A 272 -15.88 -4.96 9.51
C LEU A 272 -17.35 -5.41 9.54
N LEU A 273 -18.25 -4.62 10.12
CA LEU A 273 -19.68 -4.96 10.20
C LEU A 273 -20.36 -5.01 8.83
N LYS A 274 -19.88 -4.22 7.86
CA LYS A 274 -20.35 -4.27 6.47
C LYS A 274 -19.87 -5.53 5.71
N ARG A 275 -18.96 -6.30 6.28
CA ARG A 275 -18.39 -7.54 5.72
C ARG A 275 -19.02 -8.75 6.41
N GLU A 276 -20.25 -9.10 6.04
CA GLU A 276 -20.97 -10.28 6.57
C GLU A 276 -20.15 -11.57 6.44
N ASP A 277 -19.31 -11.64 5.41
CA ASP A 277 -18.40 -12.76 5.11
C ASP A 277 -17.29 -12.95 6.16
N ILE A 278 -16.93 -11.90 6.91
CA ILE A 278 -15.89 -11.93 7.94
C ILE A 278 -16.48 -12.27 9.32
N ALA A 279 -17.71 -11.84 9.61
CA ALA A 279 -18.24 -11.81 10.96
C ALA A 279 -18.78 -13.16 11.48
N SER A 280 -19.28 -14.04 10.61
CA SER A 280 -20.16 -15.14 11.06
C SER A 280 -19.45 -16.44 11.47
N GLN A 281 -18.14 -16.61 11.24
CA GLN A 281 -17.41 -17.88 11.49
C GLN A 281 -15.96 -17.69 11.95
N MET A 282 -15.58 -16.47 12.35
CA MET A 282 -14.22 -16.12 12.73
C MET A 282 -14.16 -15.70 14.19
N GLN A 283 -13.10 -16.09 14.89
CA GLN A 283 -12.73 -15.54 16.19
C GLN A 283 -11.88 -14.28 15.98
N MET A 284 -12.48 -13.11 16.21
CA MET A 284 -11.82 -11.81 16.09
C MET A 284 -10.99 -11.47 17.34
N ASP A 285 -9.76 -11.01 17.15
CA ASP A 285 -8.92 -10.43 18.20
C ASP A 285 -9.03 -8.90 18.20
N TRP A 286 -9.98 -8.39 18.98
CA TRP A 286 -10.24 -6.96 19.10
C TRP A 286 -9.11 -6.17 19.77
N ASN A 287 -8.18 -6.82 20.48
CA ASN A 287 -7.00 -6.13 21.01
C ASN A 287 -6.01 -5.88 19.87
N VAL A 288 -5.75 -6.90 19.02
CA VAL A 288 -4.90 -6.74 17.85
C VAL A 288 -5.48 -5.73 16.87
N VAL A 289 -6.80 -5.76 16.62
CA VAL A 289 -7.45 -4.73 15.78
C VAL A 289 -7.16 -3.32 16.33
N ARG A 290 -7.29 -3.10 17.65
CA ARG A 290 -7.00 -1.80 18.26
C ARG A 290 -5.52 -1.41 18.12
N GLU A 291 -4.61 -2.35 18.29
CA GLU A 291 -3.16 -2.12 18.13
C GLU A 291 -2.81 -1.70 16.70
N VAL A 292 -3.31 -2.43 15.69
CA VAL A 292 -3.02 -2.16 14.26
C VAL A 292 -3.57 -0.82 13.82
N VAL A 293 -4.80 -0.48 14.24
CA VAL A 293 -5.44 0.81 13.92
C VAL A 293 -4.74 1.99 14.61
N ALA A 294 -4.14 1.77 15.77
CA ALA A 294 -3.38 2.80 16.46
C ALA A 294 -1.96 2.96 15.89
N ALA A 295 -1.35 1.88 15.41
CA ALA A 295 0.01 1.87 14.87
C ALA A 295 0.09 2.50 13.48
N GLU A 296 -0.87 2.18 12.60
CA GLU A 296 -0.92 2.70 11.22
C GLU A 296 0.39 2.45 10.44
N ASP A 297 1.06 1.33 10.74
CA ASP A 297 2.38 0.98 10.23
C ASP A 297 2.36 0.42 8.79
N GLY A 298 1.17 0.29 8.20
CA GLY A 298 0.98 -0.22 6.84
C GLY A 298 1.27 -1.72 6.69
N LEU A 299 1.45 -2.47 7.78
CA LEU A 299 1.77 -3.90 7.72
C LEU A 299 0.48 -4.76 7.82
N PRO A 300 0.32 -5.79 6.96
CA PRO A 300 -0.76 -6.77 7.11
C PRO A 300 -0.59 -7.60 8.39
N VAL A 301 -1.54 -7.47 9.32
CA VAL A 301 -1.57 -8.22 10.59
C VAL A 301 -2.83 -9.08 10.68
N ALA A 302 -2.68 -10.35 11.07
CA ALA A 302 -3.80 -11.26 11.26
C ALA A 302 -4.64 -10.82 12.48
N ILE A 303 -5.91 -10.46 12.24
CA ILE A 303 -6.86 -10.00 13.25
C ILE A 303 -7.94 -11.02 13.58
N ALA A 304 -8.14 -12.04 12.74
CA ALA A 304 -9.09 -13.10 13.03
C ALA A 304 -8.63 -14.45 12.48
N GLN A 305 -9.08 -15.53 13.13
CA GLN A 305 -8.80 -16.91 12.73
C GLN A 305 -10.08 -17.74 12.75
N PRO A 306 -10.14 -18.88 12.03
CA PRO A 306 -11.30 -19.76 12.07
C PRO A 306 -11.57 -20.23 13.51
N GLN A 307 -12.84 -20.24 13.91
CA GLN A 307 -13.22 -20.76 15.21
C GLN A 307 -12.87 -22.26 15.27
N GLN A 308 -12.06 -22.67 16.25
CA GLN A 308 -11.79 -24.09 16.45
C GLN A 308 -13.08 -24.79 16.84
N VAL A 309 -13.54 -25.73 16.02
CA VAL A 309 -14.65 -26.62 16.39
C VAL A 309 -14.15 -27.48 17.55
N GLN A 310 -14.64 -27.22 18.76
CA GLN A 310 -14.48 -28.16 19.86
C GLN A 310 -15.14 -29.48 19.44
N GLN A 311 -14.33 -30.48 19.08
CA GLN A 311 -14.80 -31.86 19.05
C GLN A 311 -15.17 -32.22 20.48
N GLY A 312 -16.46 -32.19 20.78
CA GLY A 312 -16.98 -32.64 22.07
C GLY A 312 -16.56 -34.09 22.29
N GLY A 313 -15.71 -34.32 23.28
CA GLY A 313 -15.43 -35.65 23.78
C GLY A 313 -16.74 -36.28 24.21
N SER A 314 -17.16 -37.35 23.53
CA SER A 314 -18.25 -38.19 24.00
C SER A 314 -17.79 -38.87 25.28
N VAL A 315 -18.17 -38.32 26.43
CA VAL A 315 -18.18 -39.09 27.68
C VAL A 315 -19.31 -40.09 27.51
N ALA A 316 -18.97 -41.30 27.10
CA ALA A 316 -19.89 -42.42 27.13
C ALA A 316 -20.31 -42.62 28.59
N ALA A 317 -21.56 -42.26 28.89
CA ALA A 317 -22.22 -42.65 30.12
C ALA A 317 -22.31 -44.17 30.12
N THR A 318 -21.43 -44.83 30.85
CA THR A 318 -21.64 -46.22 31.29
C THR A 318 -22.83 -46.21 32.23
N VAL A 319 -23.98 -46.61 31.70
CA VAL A 319 -25.16 -46.94 32.50
C VAL A 319 -24.84 -48.22 33.24
N ASP A 320 -24.61 -48.11 34.54
CA ASP A 320 -24.50 -49.23 35.45
C ASP A 320 -25.93 -49.78 35.66
N GLN A 321 -26.26 -50.86 34.94
CA GLN A 321 -27.44 -51.66 35.20
C GLN A 321 -27.02 -52.83 36.07
N ASP A 322 -27.11 -52.65 37.39
CA ASP A 322 -27.29 -53.78 38.30
C ASP A 322 -28.61 -53.61 39.08
N ALA A 323 -29.56 -54.46 38.68
CA ALA A 323 -30.73 -54.87 39.44
C ALA A 323 -30.27 -55.61 40.72
N MET A 324 -30.96 -55.66 41.85
CA MET A 324 -32.38 -55.78 42.16
C MET A 324 -32.63 -55.35 43.62
N PRO A 325 -33.87 -54.99 44.02
CA PRO A 325 -34.30 -55.08 45.41
C PRO A 325 -34.96 -56.44 45.67
N LEU A 326 -34.73 -57.05 46.85
CA LEU A 326 -35.76 -57.73 47.66
C LEU A 326 -35.19 -58.39 48.93
N GLN A 327 -35.87 -58.07 50.03
CA GLN A 327 -35.94 -58.69 51.36
C GLN A 327 -34.82 -58.44 52.38
#